data_AF-A0A7X7E1K5-F1
#
_entry.id   AF-A0A7X7E1K5-F1
#
_cell.length_a   1.000
_cell.length_b   1.000
_cell.length_c   1.000
_cell.angle_alpha   90.00
_cell.angle_beta   90.00
_cell.angle_gamma   90.00
#
_symmetry.space_group_name_H-M   'P 1'
#
loop_
_entity.id
_entity.type
_entity.pdbx_description
1 polymer ?
#
loop_
_entity_poly.entity_id
_entity_poly.type
_entity_poly.pdbx_seq_one_letter_code
_entity_poly.pdbx_strand_id
1 'polypeptide(L)'
;MISFVKQLFLNLRFADFLDISVVAVFLYFTFTWLRKKASRSIVIGIGSVLFLYAIARFFNMYMTSMVFQAGLTASLVMLVIIFQEDIRMVIERLATIGRFQSRHQLIASNKTVEALVESVCNLARDKIGALIVLKAKNLLTDI
;
A
#
# COMPACT_ATOMS: atom_id res chain seq x y z
N MET A 1 -28.89 -2.03 -47.89
CA MET A 1 -28.23 -1.01 -47.06
C MET A 1 -29.07 -0.61 -45.84
N ILE A 2 -30.35 -0.27 -46.00
CA ILE A 2 -31.26 0.14 -44.90
C ILE A 2 -31.55 -0.99 -43.88
N SER A 3 -31.53 -2.26 -44.31
CA SER A 3 -31.69 -3.44 -43.44
C SER A 3 -30.50 -3.66 -42.48
N PHE A 4 -29.28 -3.31 -42.91
CA PHE A 4 -28.07 -3.42 -42.10
C PHE A 4 -28.05 -2.37 -40.98
N VAL A 5 -28.51 -1.16 -41.29
CA VAL A 5 -28.68 -0.08 -40.31
C VAL A 5 -29.76 -0.44 -39.29
N LYS A 6 -30.89 -1.02 -39.72
CA LYS A 6 -31.91 -1.51 -38.77
C LYS A 6 -31.42 -2.63 -37.87
N GLN A 7 -30.57 -3.55 -38.35
CA GLN A 7 -29.94 -4.57 -37.50
C GLN A 7 -28.93 -3.98 -36.51
N LEU A 8 -28.19 -2.92 -36.88
CA LEU A 8 -27.34 -2.17 -35.95
C LEU A 8 -28.17 -1.48 -34.86
N PHE A 9 -29.25 -0.80 -35.22
CA PHE A 9 -30.12 -0.12 -34.24
C PHE A 9 -30.98 -1.09 -33.40
N LEU A 10 -31.32 -2.28 -33.91
CA LEU A 10 -32.02 -3.33 -33.16
C LEU A 10 -31.10 -4.14 -32.24
N ASN A 11 -29.80 -4.19 -32.54
CA ASN A 11 -28.78 -4.82 -31.69
C ASN A 11 -28.15 -3.87 -30.67
N LEU A 12 -28.45 -2.57 -30.72
CA LEU A 12 -28.15 -1.64 -29.63
C LEU A 12 -29.02 -2.03 -28.43
N ARG A 13 -28.48 -2.91 -27.58
CA ARG A 13 -29.14 -3.28 -26.34
C ARG A 13 -29.00 -2.12 -25.38
N PHE A 14 -30.01 -1.91 -24.54
CA PHE A 14 -29.91 -1.00 -23.39
C PHE A 14 -28.63 -1.27 -22.54
N ALA A 15 -28.14 -2.51 -22.58
CA ALA A 15 -26.87 -2.93 -22.00
C ALA A 15 -25.65 -2.13 -22.52
N ASP A 16 -25.60 -1.77 -23.82
CA ASP A 16 -24.45 -1.06 -24.41
C ASP A 16 -24.39 0.40 -23.94
N PHE A 17 -25.55 1.05 -23.80
CA PHE A 17 -25.64 2.40 -23.24
C PHE A 17 -25.29 2.42 -21.75
N LEU A 18 -25.72 1.40 -21.02
CA LEU A 18 -25.36 1.19 -19.63
C LEU A 18 -23.85 0.91 -19.50
N ASP A 19 -23.25 0.21 -20.48
CA ASP A 19 -21.82 -0.09 -20.53
C ASP A 19 -20.95 1.16 -20.64
N ILE A 20 -21.25 2.01 -21.62
CA ILE A 20 -20.52 3.27 -21.81
C ILE A 20 -20.66 4.18 -20.59
N SER A 21 -21.86 4.24 -20.01
CA SER A 21 -22.12 5.08 -18.83
C SER A 21 -21.34 4.62 -17.60
N VAL A 22 -21.31 3.31 -17.34
CA VAL A 22 -20.57 2.72 -16.20
C VAL A 22 -19.07 2.95 -16.36
N VAL A 23 -18.51 2.73 -17.56
CA VAL A 23 -17.09 2.97 -17.84
C VAL A 23 -16.72 4.43 -17.66
N ALA A 24 -17.55 5.34 -18.16
CA ALA A 24 -17.29 6.79 -18.06
C ALA A 24 -17.24 7.26 -16.60
N VAL A 25 -18.21 6.84 -15.77
CA VAL A 25 -18.23 7.17 -14.33
C VAL A 25 -17.03 6.57 -13.61
N PHE A 26 -16.68 5.33 -13.95
CA PHE A 26 -15.52 4.64 -13.38
C PHE A 26 -14.20 5.37 -13.66
N LEU A 27 -13.98 5.76 -14.93
CA LEU A 27 -12.80 6.52 -15.32
C LEU A 27 -12.76 7.86 -14.60
N TYR A 28 -13.87 8.59 -14.55
CA TYR A 28 -13.96 9.87 -13.84
C TYR A 28 -13.54 9.75 -12.37
N PHE A 29 -14.07 8.75 -11.66
CA PHE A 29 -13.70 8.50 -10.27
C PHE A 29 -12.21 8.14 -10.14
N THR A 30 -11.72 7.24 -10.99
CA THR A 30 -10.31 6.81 -10.99
C THR A 30 -9.37 7.99 -11.20
N PHE A 31 -9.63 8.85 -12.19
CA PHE A 31 -8.82 10.05 -12.45
C PHE A 31 -8.87 11.07 -11.30
N THR A 32 -10.05 11.28 -10.72
CA THR A 32 -10.22 12.19 -9.59
C THR A 32 -9.48 11.68 -8.35
N TRP A 33 -9.44 10.37 -8.18
CA TRP A 33 -8.82 9.71 -7.04
C TRP A 33 -7.29 9.64 -7.15
N LEU A 34 -6.76 9.38 -8.35
CA LEU A 34 -5.33 9.52 -8.66
C LEU A 34 -4.78 10.92 -8.35
N ARG A 35 -5.63 11.95 -8.40
CA ARG A 35 -5.25 13.34 -8.05
C ARG A 35 -5.14 13.63 -6.56
N LYS A 36 -5.66 12.79 -5.65
CA LYS A 36 -5.60 13.05 -4.20
C LYS A 36 -4.63 12.09 -3.47
N LYS A 37 -3.84 12.66 -2.55
CA LYS A 37 -2.62 12.10 -1.96
C LYS A 37 -2.67 10.61 -1.58
N ALA A 38 -1.61 9.91 -2.00
CA ALA A 38 -1.51 8.46 -2.13
C ALA A 38 -1.37 7.63 -0.84
N SER A 39 -1.12 8.19 0.34
CA SER A 39 -0.65 7.34 1.45
C SER A 39 -1.73 6.57 2.23
N ARG A 40 -3.02 6.88 2.06
CA ARG A 40 -4.10 6.18 2.81
C ARG A 40 -5.28 5.71 1.96
N SER A 41 -5.29 6.05 0.68
CA SER A 41 -6.43 5.77 -0.19
C SER A 41 -6.28 4.45 -0.95
N ILE A 42 -5.09 4.00 -1.34
CA ILE A 42 -4.85 2.88 -2.30
C ILE A 42 -5.76 1.64 -2.13
N VAL A 43 -6.05 1.21 -0.90
CA VAL A 43 -6.96 0.09 -0.61
C VAL A 43 -8.39 0.32 -1.12
N ILE A 44 -8.95 1.51 -0.92
CA ILE A 44 -10.32 1.85 -1.31
C ILE A 44 -10.47 1.83 -2.84
N GLY A 45 -9.47 2.30 -3.57
CA GLY A 45 -9.52 2.34 -5.03
C GLY A 45 -9.29 0.98 -5.66
N ILE A 46 -8.34 0.19 -5.16
CA ILE A 46 -8.22 -1.22 -5.56
C ILE A 46 -9.55 -1.95 -5.32
N GLY A 47 -10.17 -1.74 -4.16
CA GLY A 47 -11.49 -2.28 -3.85
C GLY A 47 -12.57 -1.84 -4.84
N SER A 48 -12.63 -0.55 -5.18
CA SER A 48 -13.59 -0.03 -6.15
C SER A 48 -13.40 -0.58 -7.57
N VAL A 49 -12.15 -0.72 -8.02
CA VAL A 49 -11.82 -1.29 -9.35
C VAL A 49 -12.27 -2.75 -9.42
N LEU A 50 -11.97 -3.54 -8.38
CA LEU A 50 -12.39 -4.94 -8.31
C LEU A 50 -13.92 -5.09 -8.26
N PHE A 51 -14.59 -4.22 -7.52
CA PHE A 51 -16.05 -4.21 -7.42
C PHE A 51 -16.72 -3.91 -8.77
N LEU A 52 -16.26 -2.88 -9.48
CA LEU A 52 -16.77 -2.55 -10.80
C LEU A 52 -16.45 -3.62 -11.85
N TYR A 53 -15.28 -4.24 -11.79
CA TYR A 53 -14.96 -5.36 -12.66
C TYR A 53 -15.89 -6.55 -12.44
N ALA A 54 -16.22 -6.87 -11.18
CA ALA A 54 -17.18 -7.94 -10.86
C ALA A 54 -18.57 -7.65 -11.44
N ILE A 55 -19.04 -6.41 -11.33
CA ILE A 55 -20.29 -5.96 -11.96
C ILE A 55 -20.21 -6.11 -13.49
N ALA A 56 -19.16 -5.60 -14.12
CA ALA A 56 -19.00 -5.69 -15.57
C ALA A 56 -19.03 -7.14 -16.08
N ARG A 57 -18.37 -8.05 -15.36
CA ARG A 57 -18.37 -9.47 -15.67
C ARG A 57 -19.76 -10.10 -15.46
N PHE A 58 -20.47 -9.70 -14.41
CA PHE A 58 -21.83 -10.19 -14.14
C PHE A 58 -22.82 -9.80 -15.25
N PHE A 59 -22.72 -8.57 -15.76
CA PHE A 59 -23.55 -8.07 -16.86
C PHE A 59 -23.05 -8.49 -18.25
N ASN A 60 -21.99 -9.30 -18.35
CA ASN A 60 -21.40 -9.78 -19.61
C ASN A 60 -20.94 -8.63 -20.55
N MET A 61 -20.46 -7.54 -19.96
CA MET A 61 -19.96 -6.37 -20.68
C MET A 61 -18.56 -6.66 -21.24
N TYR A 62 -18.51 -7.19 -22.46
CA TYR A 62 -17.29 -7.71 -23.08
C TYR A 62 -16.18 -6.65 -23.18
N MET A 63 -16.51 -5.44 -23.65
CA MET A 63 -15.51 -4.38 -23.84
C MET A 63 -14.95 -3.89 -22.51
N THR A 64 -15.83 -3.67 -21.54
CA THR A 64 -15.45 -3.23 -20.20
C THR A 64 -14.60 -4.29 -19.50
N SER A 65 -15.02 -5.56 -19.55
CA SER A 65 -14.23 -6.70 -19.06
C SER A 65 -12.81 -6.68 -19.65
N MET A 66 -12.66 -6.48 -20.95
CA MET A 66 -11.38 -6.47 -21.63
C MET A 66 -10.48 -5.31 -21.17
N VAL A 67 -11.04 -4.10 -21.07
CA VAL A 67 -10.32 -2.91 -20.59
C VAL A 67 -9.88 -3.08 -19.12
N PHE A 68 -10.78 -3.57 -18.27
CA PHE A 68 -10.45 -3.86 -16.88
C PHE A 68 -9.38 -4.94 -16.74
N GLN A 69 -9.41 -5.99 -17.56
CA GLN A 69 -8.41 -7.06 -17.51
C GLN A 69 -7.01 -6.54 -17.89
N ALA A 70 -6.91 -5.72 -18.94
CA ALA A 70 -5.66 -5.06 -19.32
C ALA A 70 -5.18 -4.08 -18.25
N GLY A 71 -6.10 -3.25 -17.73
CA GLY A 71 -5.82 -2.26 -16.68
C GLY A 71 -5.40 -2.88 -15.35
N LEU A 72 -6.07 -3.96 -14.91
CA LEU A 72 -5.72 -4.71 -13.70
C LEU A 72 -4.34 -5.36 -13.82
N THR A 73 -4.01 -5.94 -14.98
CA THR A 73 -2.68 -6.51 -15.23
C THR A 73 -1.60 -5.44 -15.10
N ALA A 74 -1.78 -4.28 -15.77
CA ALA A 74 -0.85 -3.16 -15.66
C ALA A 74 -0.77 -2.60 -14.22
N SER A 75 -1.91 -2.50 -13.53
CA SER A 75 -1.99 -2.01 -12.16
C SER A 75 -1.28 -2.94 -11.18
N LEU A 76 -1.38 -4.27 -11.35
CA LEU A 76 -0.65 -5.23 -10.52
C LEU A 76 0.86 -5.08 -10.68
N VAL A 77 1.34 -4.95 -11.91
CA VAL A 77 2.77 -4.71 -12.19
C VAL A 77 3.22 -3.40 -11.55
N MET A 78 2.44 -2.32 -11.74
CA MET A 78 2.75 -1.01 -11.17
C MET A 78 2.73 -1.03 -9.63
N LEU A 79 1.77 -1.73 -9.03
CA LEU A 79 1.67 -1.94 -7.59
C LEU A 79 2.93 -2.65 -7.09
N VAL A 80 3.32 -3.77 -7.71
CA VAL A 80 4.54 -4.47 -7.32
C VAL A 80 5.75 -3.54 -7.42
N ILE A 81 5.88 -2.71 -8.46
CA ILE A 81 6.98 -1.76 -8.64
C ILE A 81 6.99 -0.65 -7.59
N ILE A 82 5.84 -0.03 -7.29
CA ILE A 82 5.75 1.04 -6.29
C ILE A 82 5.98 0.49 -4.88
N PHE A 83 5.40 -0.67 -4.58
CA PHE A 83 5.44 -1.29 -3.26
C PHE A 83 6.62 -2.25 -3.07
N GLN A 84 7.65 -2.23 -3.95
CA GLN A 84 8.82 -3.11 -3.80
C GLN A 84 9.45 -2.98 -2.41
N GLU A 85 9.60 -1.75 -1.92
CA GLU A 85 10.23 -1.43 -0.63
C GLU A 85 9.32 -1.77 0.56
N ASP A 86 8.01 -1.48 0.46
CA ASP A 86 7.04 -1.74 1.53
C ASP A 86 6.86 -3.24 1.79
N ILE A 87 6.74 -4.06 0.72
CA ILE A 87 6.60 -5.51 0.84
C ILE A 87 7.83 -6.11 1.53
N ARG A 88 9.02 -5.64 1.16
CA ARG A 88 10.28 -6.05 1.80
C ARG A 88 10.25 -5.73 3.30
N MET A 89 9.87 -4.51 3.68
CA MET A 89 9.77 -4.11 5.08
C MET A 89 8.76 -4.97 5.88
N VAL A 90 7.61 -5.31 5.29
CA VAL A 90 6.61 -6.16 5.95
C VAL A 90 7.14 -7.58 6.16
N ILE A 91 7.80 -8.17 5.16
CA ILE A 91 8.41 -9.50 5.27
C ILE A 91 9.50 -9.49 6.35
N GLU A 92 10.35 -8.46 6.39
CA GLU A 92 11.36 -8.30 7.44
C GLU A 92 10.74 -8.22 8.84
N ARG A 93 9.63 -7.49 8.98
CA ARG A 93 8.87 -7.43 10.24
C ARG A 93 8.30 -8.79 10.61
N LEU A 94 7.70 -9.51 9.66
CA LEU A 94 7.16 -10.86 9.88
C LEU A 94 8.25 -11.88 10.22
N ALA A 95 9.41 -11.83 9.56
CA ALA A 95 10.57 -12.66 9.85
C ALA A 95 11.14 -12.39 11.25
N THR A 96 11.05 -11.14 11.72
CA THR A 96 11.47 -10.77 13.08
C THR A 96 10.53 -11.32 14.16
N ILE A 97 9.25 -11.53 13.85
CA ILE A 97 8.29 -12.15 14.77
C ILE A 97 8.70 -13.60 15.08
N GLY A 98 9.25 -14.33 14.09
CA GLY A 98 9.82 -15.68 14.30
C GLY A 98 11.13 -15.70 15.10
N ARG A 99 11.91 -14.60 15.07
CA ARG A 99 13.16 -14.47 15.85
C ARG A 99 12.96 -13.95 17.28
N PHE A 100 11.74 -13.61 17.69
CA PHE A 100 11.48 -13.09 19.03
C PHE A 100 11.68 -14.13 20.14
N GLN A 101 11.80 -15.42 19.79
CA GLN A 101 12.19 -16.47 20.75
C GLN A 101 13.69 -16.53 21.08
N SER A 102 14.59 -15.93 20.27
CA SER A 102 16.04 -15.97 20.53
C SER A 102 16.64 -14.67 21.08
N ARG A 103 15.83 -13.63 21.34
CA ARG A 103 16.36 -12.33 21.83
C ARG A 103 16.12 -12.03 23.31
N HIS A 104 15.75 -13.03 24.11
CA HIS A 104 15.75 -12.95 25.57
C HIS A 104 17.16 -13.04 26.19
N GLN A 105 18.21 -12.66 25.46
CA GLN A 105 19.59 -12.53 25.96
C GLN A 105 20.21 -11.17 25.62
N LEU A 106 19.39 -10.11 25.56
CA LEU A 106 19.87 -8.75 25.81
C LEU A 106 19.29 -8.26 27.14
N ILE A 107 19.50 -9.03 28.20
CA ILE A 107 19.64 -8.42 29.51
C ILE A 107 20.88 -7.55 29.34
N ALA A 108 20.71 -6.21 29.32
CA ALA A 108 21.84 -5.32 29.46
C ALA A 108 22.68 -5.87 30.61
N SER A 109 23.90 -6.35 30.33
CA SER A 109 24.74 -6.94 31.36
C SER A 109 24.73 -5.97 32.54
N ASN A 110 24.36 -6.41 33.75
CA ASN A 110 24.24 -5.53 34.91
C ASN A 110 25.46 -4.60 35.05
N LYS A 111 26.63 -5.08 34.61
CA LYS A 111 27.89 -4.32 34.51
C LYS A 111 27.80 -3.03 33.67
N THR A 112 27.09 -3.04 32.53
CA THR A 112 26.94 -1.84 31.68
C THR A 112 26.04 -0.81 32.35
N VAL A 113 25.01 -1.26 33.07
CA VAL A 113 24.12 -0.36 33.84
C VAL A 113 24.87 0.21 35.04
N GLU A 114 25.62 -0.62 35.78
CA GLU A 114 26.48 -0.17 36.88
C GLU A 114 27.52 0.84 36.41
N ALA A 115 28.24 0.56 35.32
CA ALA A 115 29.24 1.47 34.78
C ALA A 115 28.62 2.81 34.33
N LEU A 116 27.41 2.79 33.76
CA LEU A 116 26.69 4.02 33.38
C LEU A 116 26.33 4.83 34.63
N VAL A 117 25.77 4.19 35.65
CA VAL A 117 25.38 4.84 36.90
C VAL A 117 26.59 5.42 37.63
N GLU A 118 27.68 4.67 37.72
CA GLU A 118 28.94 5.13 38.33
C GLU A 118 29.52 6.33 37.58
N SER A 119 29.53 6.29 36.24
CA SER A 119 30.01 7.40 35.40
C SER A 119 29.17 8.66 35.58
N VAL A 120 27.83 8.53 35.63
CA VAL A 120 26.92 9.66 35.85
C VAL A 120 27.09 10.25 37.25
N CYS A 121 27.26 9.40 38.27
CA CYS A 121 27.54 9.84 39.64
C CYS A 121 28.86 10.62 39.73
N ASN A 122 29.91 10.18 39.04
CA ASN A 122 31.20 10.87 39.01
C ASN A 122 31.09 12.23 38.29
N LEU A 123 30.44 12.28 37.13
CA LEU A 123 30.19 13.52 36.41
C LEU A 123 29.38 14.53 37.24
N ALA A 124 28.38 14.06 38.00
CA ALA A 124 27.59 14.89 38.89
C ALA A 124 28.41 15.45 40.06
N ARG A 125 29.30 14.64 40.65
CA ARG A 125 30.23 15.08 41.71
C ARG A 125 31.18 16.18 41.23
N ASP A 126 31.68 16.03 40.01
CA ASP A 126 32.62 16.97 39.40
C ASP A 126 31.92 18.17 38.72
N LYS A 127 30.59 18.23 38.79
CA LYS A 127 29.74 19.26 38.15
C LYS A 127 29.96 19.40 36.65
N ILE A 128 30.23 18.28 35.97
CA ILE A 128 30.43 18.21 34.52
C ILE A 128 29.07 17.92 33.85
N GLY A 129 28.60 18.85 33.01
CA GLY A 129 27.41 18.63 32.19
C GLY A 129 27.66 17.59 31.09
N ALA A 130 26.80 16.58 30.98
CA ALA A 130 26.91 15.53 29.98
C ALA A 130 25.57 15.27 29.29
N LEU A 131 25.61 14.93 28.01
CA LEU A 131 24.46 14.50 27.21
C LEU A 131 24.63 13.01 26.88
N ILE A 132 23.70 12.18 27.37
CA ILE A 132 23.73 10.74 27.15
C ILE A 132 22.57 10.35 26.23
N VAL A 133 22.89 9.75 25.08
CA VAL A 133 21.89 9.30 24.10
C VAL A 133 21.76 7.78 24.18
N LEU A 134 20.60 7.29 24.62
CA LEU A 134 20.27 5.87 24.67
C LEU A 134 19.48 5.46 23.42
N LYS A 135 20.06 4.61 22.59
CA LYS A 135 19.40 4.12 21.37
C LYS A 135 18.30 3.11 21.73
N ALA A 136 17.07 3.41 21.33
CA ALA A 136 15.94 2.50 21.43
C ALA A 136 15.85 1.58 20.19
N LYS A 137 14.65 1.39 19.62
CA LYS A 137 14.41 0.40 18.55
C LYS A 137 14.81 0.85 17.15
N ASN A 138 14.93 2.16 16.91
CA ASN A 138 15.17 2.72 15.58
C ASN A 138 16.65 3.05 15.37
N LEU A 139 17.12 2.92 14.12
CA LEU A 139 18.47 3.32 13.73
C LEU A 139 18.55 4.84 13.78
N LEU A 140 19.51 5.37 14.56
CA LEU A 140 19.92 6.77 14.46
C LEU A 140 20.84 6.87 13.23
N THR A 141 20.22 6.83 12.06
CA THR A 141 20.83 7.34 10.83
C THR A 141 20.45 8.80 10.74
N ASP A 142 21.48 9.63 10.61
CA ASP A 142 21.47 11.11 10.54
C ASP A 142 21.51 11.83 11.89
N ILE A 143 22.76 12.03 12.36
CA ILE A 143 23.19 13.20 13.14
C ILE A 143 24.02 14.06 12.20
#